data_AF-A0A2V1GZK3-F1
#
_entry.id   AF-A0A2V1GZK3-F1
#
_cell.length_a   1.000
_cell.length_b   1.000
_cell.length_c   1.000
_cell.angle_alpha   90.00
_cell.angle_beta   90.00
_cell.angle_gamma   90.00
#
_symmetry.space_group_name_H-M   'P 1'
#
loop_
_entity.id
_entity.type
_entity.pdbx_description
1 polymer ?
#
loop_
_entity_poly.entity_id
_entity_poly.type
_entity_poly.pdbx_seq_one_letter_code
_entity_poly.pdbx_strand_id
1 'polypeptide(L)'
;MVYLLTDDDLQVFQYQQLTVLRNSLIEHLLTLPNPPDDWAVLEPVLIPQIRLLRSLGFVELQHLKRMIEALHFIPGLLGQAWVIKLLKSPAKKESISKQLQLFAQRQYQANKGDDCAS
;
A
#
# COMPACT_ATOMS: atom_id res chain seq x y z
N MET A 1 -27.97 -25.89 -17.58
CA MET A 1 -26.63 -25.54 -18.11
C MET A 1 -25.78 -25.08 -16.93
N VAL A 2 -24.81 -25.89 -16.51
CA VAL A 2 -23.85 -25.52 -15.47
C VAL A 2 -22.69 -24.85 -16.22
N TYR A 3 -22.55 -23.53 -16.11
CA TYR A 3 -21.38 -22.83 -16.63
C TYR A 3 -20.19 -23.22 -15.74
N LEU A 4 -19.35 -24.12 -16.24
CA LEU A 4 -18.05 -24.42 -15.63
C LEU A 4 -17.10 -23.31 -16.03
N LEU A 5 -16.72 -22.48 -15.07
CA LEU A 5 -15.65 -21.50 -15.22
C LEU A 5 -14.38 -22.21 -15.69
N THR A 6 -13.79 -21.73 -16.77
CA THR A 6 -12.49 -22.23 -17.25
C THR A 6 -11.34 -21.54 -16.53
N ASP A 7 -10.15 -22.11 -16.61
CA ASP A 7 -8.95 -21.49 -16.04
C ASP A 7 -8.64 -20.12 -16.66
N ASP A 8 -8.96 -19.94 -17.95
CA ASP A 8 -8.83 -18.65 -18.63
C ASP A 8 -9.80 -17.60 -18.07
N ASP A 9 -11.05 -18.00 -17.77
CA ASP A 9 -12.03 -17.10 -17.13
C ASP A 9 -11.56 -16.66 -15.74
N LEU A 10 -10.94 -17.57 -14.98
CA LEU A 10 -10.36 -17.27 -13.67
C LEU A 10 -9.18 -16.29 -13.78
N GLN A 11 -8.33 -16.41 -14.79
CA GLN A 11 -7.23 -15.48 -15.02
C GLN A 11 -7.73 -14.08 -15.39
N VAL A 12 -8.72 -13.98 -16.28
CA VAL A 12 -9.33 -12.69 -16.66
C VAL A 12 -9.96 -12.03 -15.44
N PHE A 13 -10.66 -12.80 -14.59
CA PHE A 13 -11.27 -12.26 -13.37
C PHE A 13 -10.22 -11.76 -12.37
N GLN A 14 -9.14 -12.52 -12.16
CA GLN A 14 -8.02 -12.08 -11.30
C GLN A 14 -7.35 -10.81 -11.83
N TYR A 15 -7.18 -10.71 -13.15
CA TYR A 15 -6.62 -9.53 -13.80
C TYR A 15 -7.51 -8.29 -13.61
N GLN A 16 -8.83 -8.45 -13.79
CA GLN A 16 -9.79 -7.37 -13.56
C GLN A 16 -9.79 -6.91 -12.09
N GLN A 17 -9.79 -7.84 -11.13
CA GLN A 17 -9.72 -7.50 -9.70
C GLN A 17 -8.44 -6.74 -9.34
N LEU A 18 -7.29 -7.16 -9.89
CA LEU A 18 -6.02 -6.46 -9.70
C LEU A 18 -6.03 -5.06 -10.32
N THR A 19 -6.65 -4.91 -11.48
CA THR A 19 -6.78 -3.62 -12.17
C THR A 19 -7.64 -2.65 -11.37
N VAL A 20 -8.81 -3.10 -10.87
CA VAL A 20 -9.68 -2.30 -10.01
C VAL A 20 -8.95 -1.90 -8.73
N LEU A 21 -8.29 -2.86 -8.07
CA LEU A 21 -7.50 -2.60 -6.86
C LEU A 21 -6.40 -1.55 -7.12
N ARG A 22 -5.64 -1.70 -8.20
CA ARG A 22 -4.60 -0.75 -8.62
C ARG A 22 -5.18 0.65 -8.78
N ASN A 23 -6.27 0.79 -9.53
CA ASN A 23 -6.89 2.09 -9.78
C ASN A 23 -7.41 2.73 -8.48
N SER A 24 -8.06 1.96 -7.60
CA SER A 24 -8.52 2.45 -6.29
C SER A 24 -7.38 2.92 -5.37
N LEU A 25 -6.19 2.32 -5.50
CA LEU A 25 -5.00 2.72 -4.75
C LEU A 25 -4.34 3.97 -5.35
N ILE A 26 -4.32 4.07 -6.69
CA ILE A 26 -3.86 5.28 -7.40
C ILE A 26 -4.73 6.48 -7.02
N GLU A 27 -6.05 6.33 -7.14
CA GLU A 27 -7.02 7.38 -6.78
C GLU A 27 -6.81 7.83 -5.34
N HIS A 28 -6.59 6.90 -4.40
CA HIS A 28 -6.29 7.24 -3.02
C HIS A 28 -5.03 8.11 -2.90
N LEU A 29 -3.93 7.72 -3.55
CA LEU A 29 -2.68 8.48 -3.51
C LEU A 29 -2.80 9.87 -4.13
N LEU A 30 -3.58 10.01 -5.20
CA LEU A 30 -3.84 11.31 -5.84
C LEU A 30 -4.68 12.25 -4.96
N THR A 31 -5.47 11.71 -4.04
CA THR A 31 -6.24 12.52 -3.07
C THR A 31 -5.43 12.99 -1.86
N LEU A 32 -4.19 12.52 -1.69
CA LEU A 32 -3.34 12.94 -0.59
C LEU A 32 -2.87 14.39 -0.77
N PRO A 33 -2.59 15.13 0.32
CA PRO A 33 -2.10 16.51 0.25
C PRO A 33 -0.73 16.65 -0.43
N ASN A 34 -0.02 15.55 -0.65
CA ASN A 34 1.20 15.48 -1.43
C ASN A 34 1.11 14.25 -2.34
N PRO A 35 0.45 14.35 -3.50
CA PRO A 35 0.37 13.23 -4.42
C PRO A 35 1.77 12.89 -4.96
N PRO A 36 2.00 11.64 -5.40
CA PRO A 36 3.24 11.29 -6.08
C PRO A 36 3.40 12.07 -7.39
N ASP A 37 4.60 12.61 -7.62
CA ASP A 37 4.92 13.45 -8.77
C ASP A 37 4.92 12.66 -10.10
N ASP A 38 5.36 11.40 -10.07
CA ASP A 38 5.40 10.52 -11.25
C ASP A 38 4.96 9.10 -10.90
N TRP A 39 3.82 8.69 -11.45
CA TRP A 39 3.28 7.35 -11.29
C TRP A 39 4.13 6.28 -11.99
N ALA A 40 4.76 6.60 -13.13
CA ALA A 40 5.60 5.65 -13.86
C ALA A 40 6.85 5.28 -13.06
N VAL A 41 7.32 6.17 -12.20
CA VAL A 41 8.44 5.92 -11.27
C VAL A 41 7.96 5.16 -10.01
N LEU A 42 6.76 5.46 -9.53
CA LEU A 42 6.25 4.90 -8.29
C LEU A 42 5.67 3.48 -8.44
N GLU A 43 5.01 3.18 -9.57
CA GLU A 43 4.41 1.89 -9.87
C GLU A 43 5.36 0.69 -9.72
N PRO A 44 6.58 0.69 -10.28
CA PRO A 44 7.52 -0.43 -10.14
C PRO A 44 7.97 -0.67 -8.70
N VAL A 45 7.88 0.34 -7.82
CA VAL A 45 8.22 0.21 -6.40
C VAL A 45 7.03 -0.27 -5.58
N LEU A 46 5.84 0.29 -5.81
CA LEU A 46 4.65 -0.01 -5.00
C LEU A 46 4.00 -1.35 -5.33
N ILE A 47 3.97 -1.77 -6.60
CA ILE A 47 3.30 -3.02 -7.00
C ILE A 47 3.91 -4.25 -6.30
N PRO A 48 5.25 -4.44 -6.26
CA PRO A 48 5.86 -5.53 -5.49
C PRO A 48 5.53 -5.47 -4.00
N GLN A 49 5.49 -4.27 -3.42
CA GLN A 49 5.20 -4.06 -2.00
C GLN A 49 3.73 -4.40 -1.68
N ILE A 50 2.79 -4.04 -2.54
CA ILE A 50 1.37 -4.43 -2.41
C ILE A 50 1.22 -5.96 -2.48
N ARG A 51 1.93 -6.62 -3.41
CA ARG A 51 1.91 -8.09 -3.52
C ARG A 51 2.44 -8.74 -2.24
N LEU A 52 3.54 -8.21 -1.69
CA LEU A 52 4.08 -8.67 -0.41
C LEU A 52 3.07 -8.48 0.72
N LEU A 53 2.44 -7.32 0.84
CA LEU A 53 1.42 -7.05 1.86
C LEU A 53 0.23 -8.02 1.75
N ARG A 54 -0.23 -8.31 0.53
CA ARG A 54 -1.29 -9.29 0.29
C ARG A 54 -0.88 -10.71 0.72
N SER A 55 0.36 -11.13 0.44
CA SER A 55 0.88 -12.43 0.94
C SER A 55 0.96 -12.50 2.47
N LEU A 56 1.07 -11.34 3.15
CA LEU A 56 1.05 -11.21 4.60
C LEU A 56 -0.37 -11.07 5.17
N GLY A 57 -1.40 -11.26 4.34
CA GLY A 57 -2.81 -11.24 4.75
C GLY A 57 -3.46 -9.85 4.75
N PHE A 58 -2.82 -8.82 4.18
CA PHE A 58 -3.45 -7.52 3.97
C PHE A 58 -4.28 -7.55 2.68
N VAL A 59 -5.53 -8.00 2.78
CA VAL A 59 -6.44 -8.14 1.63
C VAL A 59 -7.50 -7.05 1.55
N GLU A 60 -7.85 -6.43 2.67
CA GLU A 60 -8.85 -5.36 2.70
C GLU A 60 -8.30 -4.06 2.11
N LEU A 61 -9.10 -3.44 1.22
CA LEU A 61 -8.73 -2.21 0.53
C LEU A 61 -8.34 -1.08 1.49
N GLN A 62 -9.06 -0.92 2.59
CA GLN A 62 -8.77 0.12 3.59
C GLN A 62 -7.36 -0.04 4.21
N HIS A 63 -6.93 -1.27 4.47
CA HIS A 63 -5.59 -1.52 5.00
C HIS A 63 -4.52 -1.25 3.95
N LEU A 64 -4.77 -1.67 2.70
CA LEU A 64 -3.89 -1.41 1.59
C LEU A 64 -3.74 0.09 1.30
N LYS A 65 -4.83 0.88 1.42
CA LYS A 65 -4.79 2.35 1.31
C LYS A 65 -3.90 3.00 2.38
N ARG A 66 -4.03 2.58 3.64
CA ARG A 66 -3.15 3.08 4.72
C ARG A 66 -1.69 2.70 4.50
N MET A 67 -1.45 1.47 4.03
CA MET A 67 -0.09 0.98 3.76
C MET A 67 0.55 1.69 2.57
N ILE A 68 -0.18 1.87 1.47
CA ILE A 68 0.37 2.53 0.28
C ILE A 68 0.69 3.99 0.55
N GLU A 69 -0.12 4.67 1.38
CA GLU A 69 0.18 6.01 1.87
C GLU A 69 1.44 6.04 2.74
N ALA A 70 1.61 5.07 3.64
CA ALA A 70 2.83 4.98 4.44
C ALA A 70 4.09 4.75 3.56
N LEU A 71 3.96 3.93 2.52
CA LEU A 71 5.02 3.64 1.56
C LEU A 71 5.32 4.82 0.63
N HIS A 72 4.31 5.62 0.30
CA HIS A 72 4.48 6.88 -0.42
C HIS A 72 5.36 7.86 0.37
N PHE A 73 5.10 8.01 1.66
CA PHE A 73 5.95 8.87 2.51
C PHE A 73 7.31 8.25 2.82
N ILE A 74 7.40 6.93 2.92
CA ILE A 74 8.64 6.21 3.24
C ILE A 74 8.77 4.96 2.34
N PRO A 75 9.37 5.08 1.14
CA PRO A 75 9.46 3.97 0.17
C PRO A 75 10.18 2.72 0.71
N GLY A 76 11.11 2.89 1.66
CA GLY A 76 11.85 1.81 2.31
C GLY A 76 11.23 1.25 3.59
N LEU A 77 9.99 1.62 3.93
CA LEU A 77 9.38 1.29 5.23
C LEU A 77 9.35 -0.22 5.52
N LEU A 78 8.99 -1.05 4.53
CA LEU A 78 8.91 -2.51 4.71
C LEU A 78 10.27 -3.18 4.90
N GLY A 79 11.37 -2.50 4.58
CA GLY A 79 12.73 -2.99 4.84
C GLY A 79 13.20 -2.80 6.29
N GLN A 80 12.48 -2.00 7.08
CA GLN A 80 12.89 -1.70 8.45
C GLN A 80 12.61 -2.89 9.39
N ALA A 81 13.61 -3.25 10.20
CA ALA A 81 13.55 -4.46 11.05
C ALA A 81 12.35 -4.48 12.01
N TRP A 82 11.96 -3.32 12.55
CA TRP A 82 10.80 -3.23 13.45
C TRP A 82 9.48 -3.38 12.70
N VAL A 83 9.38 -2.90 11.46
CA VAL A 83 8.21 -3.08 10.59
C VAL A 83 8.02 -4.54 10.24
N ILE A 84 9.11 -5.24 9.89
CA ILE A 84 9.08 -6.68 9.62
C ILE A 84 8.59 -7.46 10.85
N LYS A 85 9.07 -7.11 12.05
CA LYS A 85 8.59 -7.72 13.31
C LYS A 85 7.10 -7.44 13.53
N LEU A 86 6.65 -6.20 13.29
CA LEU A 86 5.25 -5.81 13.45
C LEU A 86 4.33 -6.56 12.48
N LEU A 87 4.72 -6.69 11.22
CA LEU A 87 3.95 -7.38 10.18
C LEU A 87 3.79 -8.89 10.46
N LYS A 88 4.77 -9.49 11.13
CA LYS A 88 4.75 -10.90 11.58
C LYS A 88 4.06 -11.11 12.92
N SER A 89 3.72 -10.04 13.64
CA SER A 89 3.03 -10.14 14.92
C SER A 89 1.59 -10.63 14.75
N PRO A 90 0.97 -11.19 15.80
CA PRO A 90 -0.44 -11.59 15.79
C PRO A 90 -1.41 -10.40 15.85
N ALA A 91 -0.92 -9.16 15.78
CA ALA A 91 -1.76 -7.98 15.86
C ALA A 91 -2.72 -7.88 14.66
N LYS A 92 -3.88 -7.27 14.88
CA LYS A 92 -4.88 -7.03 13.82
C LYS A 92 -4.27 -6.15 12.71
N LYS A 93 -4.55 -6.52 11.46
CA LYS A 93 -4.08 -5.78 10.26
C LYS A 93 -4.53 -4.33 10.25
N GLU A 94 -5.71 -4.05 10.81
CA GLU A 94 -6.21 -2.71 11.03
C GLU A 94 -5.28 -1.88 11.93
N SER A 95 -4.84 -2.44 13.05
CA SER A 95 -3.95 -1.77 14.00
C SER A 95 -2.58 -1.53 13.37
N ILE A 96 -2.01 -2.56 12.73
CA ILE A 96 -0.71 -2.47 12.07
C ILE A 96 -0.72 -1.38 10.99
N SER A 97 -1.71 -1.43 10.08
CA SER A 97 -1.80 -0.45 8.98
C SER A 97 -1.99 0.97 9.48
N LYS A 98 -2.78 1.18 10.55
CA LYS A 98 -2.95 2.49 11.19
C LYS A 98 -1.66 2.99 11.85
N GLN A 99 -0.95 2.12 12.57
CA GLN A 99 0.32 2.49 13.22
C GLN A 99 1.38 2.91 12.20
N LEU A 100 1.51 2.15 11.10
CA LEU A 100 2.47 2.44 10.05
C LEU A 100 2.13 3.74 9.30
N GLN A 101 0.86 3.98 9.00
CA GLN A 101 0.41 5.25 8.41
C GLN A 101 0.72 6.44 9.33
N LEU A 102 0.36 6.36 10.62
CA LEU A 102 0.61 7.44 11.57
C LEU A 102 2.10 7.72 11.76
N PHE A 103 2.93 6.68 11.79
CA PHE A 103 4.38 6.81 11.84
C PHE A 103 4.90 7.56 10.61
N ALA A 104 4.50 7.14 9.42
CA ALA A 104 4.96 7.73 8.17
C ALA A 104 4.52 9.21 8.01
N GLN A 105 3.27 9.52 8.38
CA GLN A 105 2.78 10.89 8.40
C GLN A 105 3.58 11.79 9.35
N ARG A 106 3.88 11.31 10.56
CA ARG A 106 4.68 12.07 11.54
C ARG A 106 6.10 12.33 11.05
N GLN A 107 6.75 11.32 10.47
CA GLN A 107 8.10 11.46 9.94
C GLN A 107 8.14 12.45 8.76
N TYR A 108 7.14 12.39 7.88
CA TYR A 108 7.01 13.34 6.78
C TYR A 108 6.76 14.78 7.27
N GLN A 109 5.91 14.97 8.28
CA GLN A 109 5.67 16.29 8.88
C GLN A 109 6.92 16.83 9.59
N ALA A 110 7.67 15.99 10.29
CA ALA A 110 8.92 16.39 10.94
C ALA A 110 9.95 16.87 9.91
N ASN A 111 10.12 16.13 8.81
CA ASN A 111 11.05 16.49 7.75
C ASN A 111 10.66 17.80 7.03
N LYS A 112 9.36 18.04 6.80
CA LYS A 112 8.87 19.33 6.26
C LYS A 112 8.96 20.49 7.24
N GLY A 113 8.96 20.22 8.55
CA GLY A 113 9.12 21.23 9.59
C GLY A 113 10.54 21.78 9.65
N ASP A 114 11.55 20.95 9.40
CA ASP A 114 12.97 21.36 9.35
C ASP A 114 13.29 22.22 8.10
N ASP A 115 12.64 21.96 6.96
CA ASP A 115 12.83 22.76 5.73
C ASP A 115 12.32 24.21 5.85
N CYS A 116 11.46 24.54 6.82
CA CYS A 116 11.00 25.90 7.09
C CYS A 116 11.87 26.66 8.13
N ALA A 117 12.87 26.00 8.72
CA ALA A 117 13.73 26.58 9.76
C ALA A 117 15.18 26.84 9.29
N SER A 118 15.48 26.63 8.00
CA SER A 118 16.79 26.89 7.38
C SER A 118 16.78 28.12 6.48
#